data_AF-A0A3N4VDU6-F1
#
_entry.id   AF-A0A3N4VDU6-F1
#
_cell.length_a   1.000
_cell.length_b   1.000
_cell.length_c   1.000
_cell.angle_alpha   90.00
_cell.angle_beta   90.00
_cell.angle_gamma   90.00
#
_symmetry.space_group_name_H-M   'P 1'
#
loop_
_entity.id
_entity.type
_entity.pdbx_description
1 polymer ?
#
loop_
_entity_poly.entity_id
_entity_poly.type
_entity_poly.pdbx_seq_one_letter_code
_entity_poly.pdbx_strand_id
1 'polypeptide(L)'
;MEFTFSVRSSGLDISNDAQVDRLFNPDISILIAERDSEIWLSVDLDASSEADAFQQLVTHIDVAVPGVHIDRIDLDLVTVTEIATRLDISRETVRLWTTGKRRQDFPVSFGQAGDSRIWAWADVYEWVLEQGIVFPDVYALRPLGLRFTEAKNVSLAKARDAKRHGWIIQTQTVKPVAAQASGFAAVVASLEDRVYPAESRRVREFAA
;
A
#
# COMPACT_ATOMS: atom_id res chain seq x y z
N MET A 1 -8.77 -11.62 13.97
CA MET A 1 -7.32 -11.54 13.81
C MET A 1 -7.02 -10.08 14.02
N GLU A 2 -6.11 -9.77 14.93
CA GLU A 2 -5.87 -8.38 15.28
C GLU A 2 -4.88 -7.75 14.29
N PHE A 3 -5.28 -6.63 13.72
CA PHE A 3 -4.49 -5.85 12.77
C PHE A 3 -4.09 -4.51 13.38
N THR A 4 -2.91 -4.03 12.99
CA THR A 4 -2.45 -2.68 13.31
C THR A 4 -1.98 -1.95 12.05
N PHE A 5 -2.34 -0.68 11.90
CA PHE A 5 -1.83 0.15 10.82
C PHE A 5 -2.05 1.64 11.11
N SER A 6 -1.21 2.48 10.49
CA SER A 6 -1.36 3.93 10.57
C SER A 6 -1.91 4.48 9.26
N VAL A 7 -2.81 5.45 9.34
CA VAL A 7 -3.31 6.18 8.17
C VAL A 7 -3.17 7.68 8.37
N ARG A 8 -2.86 8.39 7.30
CA ARG A 8 -2.98 9.84 7.24
C ARG A 8 -4.42 10.20 6.90
N SER A 9 -5.01 11.13 7.64
CA SER A 9 -6.35 11.64 7.40
C SER A 9 -6.37 13.15 7.14
N SER A 10 -7.41 13.60 6.47
CA SER A 10 -7.73 15.01 6.25
C SER A 10 -9.17 15.30 6.67
N GLY A 11 -9.47 16.55 7.03
CA GLY A 11 -10.81 16.99 7.43
C GLY A 11 -11.17 16.77 8.91
N LEU A 12 -10.31 16.09 9.67
CA LEU A 12 -10.45 15.98 11.13
C LEU A 12 -9.88 17.23 11.81
N ASP A 13 -10.66 17.83 12.70
CA ASP A 13 -10.22 18.90 13.60
C ASP A 13 -10.03 18.32 15.01
N ILE A 14 -8.77 18.17 15.42
CA ILE A 14 -8.41 17.61 16.73
C ILE A 14 -8.82 18.49 17.91
N SER A 15 -9.09 19.78 17.67
CA SER A 15 -9.58 20.70 18.70
C SER A 15 -11.09 20.61 18.89
N ASN A 16 -11.77 19.84 18.03
CA ASN A 16 -13.19 19.60 18.12
C ASN A 16 -13.47 18.29 18.86
N ASP A 17 -13.66 18.39 20.18
CA ASP A 17 -13.93 17.25 21.06
C ASP A 17 -15.11 16.39 20.54
N ALA A 18 -16.13 16.99 19.94
CA ALA A 18 -17.27 16.24 19.42
C ALA A 18 -16.92 15.36 18.20
N GLN A 19 -15.90 15.71 17.40
CA GLN A 19 -15.38 14.83 16.35
C GLN A 19 -14.52 13.72 16.95
N VAL A 20 -13.65 14.06 17.90
CA VAL A 20 -12.76 13.11 18.58
C VAL A 20 -13.57 12.05 19.33
N ASP A 21 -14.58 12.46 20.08
CA ASP A 21 -15.44 11.56 20.86
C ASP A 21 -16.20 10.57 19.98
N ARG A 22 -16.62 10.98 18.77
CA ARG A 22 -17.33 10.09 17.84
C ARG A 22 -16.43 9.03 17.23
N LEU A 23 -15.11 9.27 17.17
CA LEU A 23 -14.16 8.27 16.72
C LEU A 23 -13.99 7.12 17.71
N PHE A 24 -14.37 7.31 18.98
CA PHE A 24 -14.32 6.24 19.97
C PHE A 24 -15.25 5.08 19.56
N ASN A 25 -14.67 3.88 19.50
CA ASN A 25 -15.38 2.65 19.19
C ASN A 25 -14.75 1.50 20.00
N PRO A 26 -15.54 0.68 20.72
CA PRO A 26 -14.99 -0.42 21.51
C PRO A 26 -14.29 -1.50 20.65
N ASP A 27 -14.67 -1.64 19.37
CA ASP A 27 -14.13 -2.66 18.48
C ASP A 27 -12.96 -2.12 17.61
N ILE A 28 -12.75 -0.80 17.60
CA ILE A 28 -11.70 -0.12 16.81
C ILE A 28 -10.99 0.88 17.71
N SER A 29 -9.78 0.54 18.14
CA SER A 29 -8.90 1.44 18.86
C SER A 29 -8.26 2.42 17.88
N ILE A 30 -8.46 3.73 18.09
CA ILE A 30 -7.87 4.78 17.26
C ILE A 30 -7.09 5.75 18.15
N LEU A 31 -5.79 5.88 17.88
CA LEU A 31 -4.94 6.91 18.47
C LEU A 31 -4.68 8.01 17.44
N ILE A 32 -4.96 9.25 17.83
CA ILE A 32 -4.79 10.43 16.96
C ILE A 32 -3.46 11.09 17.29
N ALA A 33 -2.66 11.40 16.27
CA ALA A 33 -1.43 12.16 16.40
C ALA A 33 -1.34 13.22 15.30
N GLU A 34 -0.87 14.42 15.65
CA GLU A 34 -0.48 15.43 14.67
C GLU A 34 1.04 15.35 14.43
N ARG A 35 1.44 15.30 13.16
CA ARG A 35 2.85 15.29 12.72
C ARG A 35 3.00 16.19 11.51
N ASP A 36 3.84 17.20 11.60
CA ASP A 36 4.07 18.17 10.50
C ASP A 36 2.77 18.78 9.93
N SER A 37 1.82 19.11 10.82
CA SER A 37 0.46 19.57 10.48
C SER A 37 -0.39 18.59 9.67
N GLU A 38 -0.01 17.31 9.65
CA GLU A 38 -0.81 16.21 9.14
C GLU A 38 -1.39 15.39 10.30
N ILE A 39 -2.65 14.99 10.16
CA ILE A 39 -3.30 14.11 11.14
C ILE A 39 -3.04 12.66 10.76
N TRP A 40 -2.58 11.90 11.74
CA TRP A 40 -2.34 10.47 11.67
C TRP A 40 -3.24 9.74 12.66
N LEU A 41 -3.81 8.64 12.20
CA LEU A 41 -4.62 7.73 12.99
C LEU A 41 -3.89 6.39 13.06
N SER A 42 -3.42 5.99 14.23
CA SER A 42 -2.95 4.63 14.48
C SER A 42 -4.13 3.78 14.91
N VAL A 43 -4.35 2.66 14.23
CA VAL A 43 -5.56 1.87 14.35
C VAL A 43 -5.21 0.45 14.71
N ASP A 44 -5.85 -0.06 15.77
CA ASP A 44 -5.82 -1.46 16.15
C ASP A 44 -7.26 -2.00 16.19
N LEU A 45 -7.52 -3.11 15.51
CA LEU A 45 -8.86 -3.71 15.43
C LEU A 45 -8.80 -5.20 15.13
N ASP A 46 -9.93 -5.88 15.33
CA ASP A 46 -10.13 -7.27 14.96
C ASP A 46 -10.82 -7.40 13.59
N ALA A 47 -10.24 -8.19 12.68
CA ALA A 47 -10.83 -8.45 11.37
C ALA A 47 -10.58 -9.87 10.86
N SER A 48 -11.33 -10.23 9.82
CA SER A 48 -11.20 -11.50 9.11
C SER A 48 -10.14 -11.48 8.00
N SER A 49 -9.75 -10.28 7.53
CA SER A 49 -8.74 -10.06 6.49
C SER A 49 -8.25 -8.62 6.50
N GLU A 50 -7.15 -8.33 5.82
CA GLU A 50 -6.64 -6.95 5.62
C GLU A 50 -7.66 -6.04 4.91
N ALA A 51 -8.41 -6.61 3.95
CA ALA A 51 -9.45 -5.88 3.22
C ALA A 51 -10.63 -5.50 4.13
N ASP A 52 -11.04 -6.44 4.99
CA ASP A 52 -12.05 -6.23 6.01
C ASP A 52 -11.58 -5.19 7.04
N ALA A 53 -10.35 -5.31 7.54
CA ALA A 53 -9.76 -4.38 8.50
C ALA A 53 -9.81 -2.93 8.00
N PHE A 54 -9.32 -2.70 6.77
CA PHE A 54 -9.35 -1.37 6.18
C PHE A 54 -10.78 -0.87 5.93
N GLN A 55 -11.70 -1.76 5.51
CA GLN A 55 -13.09 -1.38 5.24
C GLN A 55 -13.85 -1.03 6.52
N GLN A 56 -13.59 -1.71 7.64
CA GLN A 56 -14.17 -1.36 8.93
C GLN A 56 -13.76 0.04 9.36
N LEU A 57 -12.47 0.39 9.25
CA LEU A 57 -11.99 1.74 9.55
C LEU A 57 -12.67 2.81 8.67
N VAL A 58 -12.71 2.59 7.35
CA VAL A 58 -13.34 3.52 6.40
C VAL A 58 -14.82 3.74 6.76
N THR A 59 -15.55 2.64 6.98
CA THR A 59 -16.98 2.69 7.32
C THR A 59 -17.23 3.42 8.63
N HIS A 60 -16.39 3.16 9.64
CA HIS A 60 -16.47 3.84 10.93
C HIS A 60 -16.23 5.34 10.79
N ILE A 61 -15.16 5.76 10.10
CA ILE A 61 -14.85 7.18 9.87
C ILE A 61 -15.98 7.88 9.11
N ASP A 62 -16.48 7.28 8.03
CA ASP A 62 -17.52 7.87 7.18
C ASP A 62 -18.83 8.11 7.95
N VAL A 63 -19.18 7.24 8.90
CA VAL A 63 -20.38 7.34 9.73
C VAL A 63 -20.18 8.28 10.92
N ALA A 64 -19.07 8.12 11.65
CA ALA A 64 -18.80 8.83 12.90
C ALA A 64 -18.51 10.32 12.66
N VAL A 65 -17.69 10.63 11.65
CA VAL A 65 -17.19 11.97 11.37
C VAL A 65 -17.25 12.29 9.87
N PRO A 66 -18.46 12.55 9.33
CA PRO A 66 -18.62 12.87 7.92
C PRO A 66 -17.75 14.06 7.49
N GLY A 67 -17.03 13.89 6.38
CA GLY A 67 -16.08 14.89 5.87
C GLY A 67 -14.62 14.63 6.24
N VAL A 68 -14.36 13.71 7.17
CA VAL A 68 -13.02 13.15 7.38
C VAL A 68 -12.72 12.14 6.28
N HIS A 69 -11.50 12.16 5.77
CA HIS A 69 -11.07 11.28 4.69
C HIS A 69 -9.74 10.63 5.03
N ILE A 70 -9.60 9.35 4.68
CA ILE A 70 -8.30 8.69 4.65
C ILE A 70 -7.59 9.11 3.37
N ASP A 71 -6.39 9.65 3.50
CA ASP A 71 -5.59 10.13 2.38
C ASP A 71 -4.55 9.10 1.92
N ARG A 72 -4.01 8.36 2.89
CA ARG A 72 -2.88 7.45 2.69
C ARG A 72 -2.79 6.48 3.87
N ILE A 73 -2.38 5.25 3.60
CA ILE A 73 -1.93 4.27 4.59
C ILE A 73 -0.41 4.34 4.69
N ASP A 74 0.13 4.36 5.91
CA ASP A 74 1.58 4.25 6.14
C ASP A 74 2.09 2.90 5.63
N LEU A 75 3.27 2.90 5.03
CA LEU A 75 3.96 1.67 4.63
C LEU A 75 4.71 1.01 5.80
N ASP A 76 4.80 1.71 6.93
CA ASP A 76 5.52 1.28 8.14
C ASP A 76 6.96 0.85 7.80
N LEU A 77 7.70 1.79 7.20
CA LEU A 77 9.08 1.56 6.79
C LEU A 77 10.01 1.62 7.99
N VAL A 78 10.82 0.57 8.15
CA VAL A 78 11.69 0.37 9.31
C VAL A 78 13.14 0.20 8.89
N THR A 79 14.03 0.70 9.73
CA THR A 79 15.47 0.51 9.69
C THR A 79 15.89 -0.74 10.48
N VAL A 80 17.17 -1.14 10.35
CA VAL A 80 17.79 -2.17 11.20
C VAL A 80 17.60 -1.87 12.69
N THR A 81 17.68 -0.59 13.09
CA THR A 81 17.53 -0.18 14.48
C THR A 81 16.11 -0.39 14.97
N GLU A 82 15.10 0.03 14.20
CA GLU A 82 13.70 -0.14 14.57
C GLU A 82 13.30 -1.61 14.60
N ILE A 83 13.74 -2.42 13.63
CA ILE A 83 13.50 -3.87 13.64
C ILE A 83 14.08 -4.49 14.92
N ALA A 84 15.31 -4.13 15.28
CA ALA A 84 15.97 -4.63 16.49
C ALA A 84 15.21 -4.24 17.77
N THR A 85 14.73 -3.00 17.83
CA THR A 85 13.91 -2.50 18.94
C THR A 85 12.56 -3.21 19.04
N ARG A 86 11.84 -3.38 17.92
CA ARG A 86 10.53 -4.04 17.91
C ARG A 86 10.60 -5.51 18.30
N LEU A 87 11.67 -6.19 17.90
CA LEU A 87 11.88 -7.62 18.20
C LEU A 87 12.63 -7.86 19.51
N ASP A 88 13.03 -6.80 20.23
CA ASP A 88 13.87 -6.88 21.43
C ASP A 88 15.14 -7.74 21.24
N ILE A 89 15.87 -7.49 20.15
CA ILE A 89 17.13 -8.17 19.82
C ILE A 89 18.25 -7.18 19.49
N SER A 90 19.48 -7.67 19.40
CA SER A 90 20.61 -6.81 19.05
C SER A 90 20.56 -6.34 17.59
N ARG A 91 20.92 -5.06 17.36
CA ARG A 91 21.09 -4.49 16.00
C ARG A 91 22.04 -5.31 15.13
N GLU A 92 23.08 -5.90 15.73
CA GLU A 92 24.02 -6.76 15.01
C GLU A 92 23.35 -8.05 14.51
N THR A 93 22.41 -8.62 15.27
CA THR A 93 21.65 -9.79 14.82
C THR A 93 20.85 -9.49 13.57
N VAL A 94 20.13 -8.36 13.56
CA VAL A 94 19.37 -7.90 12.37
C VAL A 94 20.31 -7.62 11.20
N ARG A 95 21.47 -6.99 11.44
CA ARG A 95 22.48 -6.74 10.39
C ARG A 95 22.96 -8.04 9.74
N LEU A 96 23.19 -9.08 10.53
CA LEU A 96 23.57 -10.40 10.01
C LEU A 96 22.46 -11.05 9.17
N TRP A 97 21.18 -10.83 9.51
CA TRP A 97 20.05 -11.25 8.67
C TRP A 97 20.06 -10.54 7.31
N THR A 98 20.19 -9.21 7.32
CA THR A 98 20.17 -8.37 6.11
C THR A 98 21.35 -8.60 5.15
N THR A 99 22.36 -9.37 5.59
CA THR A 99 23.54 -9.74 4.80
C THR A 99 23.58 -11.24 4.46
N GLY A 100 22.55 -12.00 4.85
CA GLY A 100 22.48 -13.45 4.63
C GLY A 100 23.50 -14.25 5.44
N LYS A 101 24.18 -13.61 6.40
CA LYS A 101 25.19 -14.26 7.25
C LYS A 101 24.55 -15.05 8.39
N ARG A 102 23.27 -14.79 8.69
CA ARG A 102 22.47 -15.51 9.67
C ARG A 102 21.04 -15.61 9.16
N ARG A 103 20.50 -16.83 9.04
CA ARG A 103 19.23 -17.14 8.37
C ARG A 103 19.24 -16.71 6.89
N GLN A 104 18.36 -17.33 6.10
CA GLN A 104 18.25 -17.05 4.66
C GLN A 104 16.95 -16.29 4.39
N ASP A 105 16.83 -15.78 3.17
CA ASP A 105 15.60 -15.18 2.63
C ASP A 105 15.05 -14.00 3.44
N PHE A 106 15.93 -13.25 4.12
CA PHE A 106 15.53 -11.99 4.74
C PHE A 106 14.98 -11.03 3.66
N PRO A 107 13.89 -10.30 3.92
CA PRO A 107 13.24 -9.46 2.93
C PRO A 107 14.20 -8.50 2.21
N VAL A 108 13.93 -8.29 0.92
CA VAL A 108 14.63 -7.28 0.13
C VAL A 108 14.30 -5.89 0.70
N SER A 109 15.30 -5.01 0.75
CA SER A 109 15.08 -3.64 1.22
C SER A 109 14.10 -2.91 0.30
N PHE A 110 13.09 -2.28 0.88
CA PHE A 110 12.14 -1.42 0.18
C PHE A 110 12.86 -0.23 -0.48
N GLY A 111 13.91 0.28 0.16
CA GLY A 111 14.73 1.35 -0.38
C GLY A 111 15.87 1.76 0.53
N GLN A 112 16.33 3.00 0.36
CA GLN A 112 17.37 3.61 1.18
C GLN A 112 16.96 5.02 1.60
N ALA A 113 17.19 5.36 2.87
CA ALA A 113 17.05 6.70 3.42
C ALA A 113 18.42 7.17 3.90
N GLY A 114 19.03 8.10 3.15
CA GLY A 114 20.44 8.45 3.32
C GLY A 114 21.33 7.23 3.07
N ASP A 115 22.20 6.90 4.03
CA ASP A 115 23.06 5.71 3.95
C ASP A 115 22.39 4.42 4.49
N SER A 116 21.20 4.53 5.10
CA SER A 116 20.53 3.40 5.75
C SER A 116 19.51 2.74 4.85
N ARG A 117 19.59 1.41 4.70
CA ARG A 117 18.52 0.62 4.07
C ARG A 117 17.27 0.60 4.95
N ILE A 118 16.12 0.56 4.30
CA ILE A 118 14.80 0.47 4.95
C ILE A 118 13.99 -0.69 4.36
N TRP A 119 13.11 -1.27 5.17
CA TRP A 119 12.26 -2.40 4.84
C TRP A 119 10.81 -2.09 5.19
N ALA A 120 9.86 -2.70 4.49
CA ALA A 120 8.48 -2.69 4.96
C ALA A 120 8.36 -3.60 6.17
N TRP A 121 7.79 -3.11 7.27
CA TRP A 121 7.59 -3.93 8.46
C TRP A 121 6.75 -5.17 8.17
N ALA A 122 5.76 -5.08 7.29
CA ALA A 122 4.92 -6.22 6.92
C ALA A 122 5.73 -7.41 6.37
N ASP A 123 6.70 -7.17 5.49
CA ASP A 123 7.54 -8.25 4.95
C ASP A 123 8.46 -8.82 6.03
N VAL A 124 8.99 -7.97 6.91
CA VAL A 124 9.82 -8.41 8.05
C VAL A 124 9.00 -9.24 9.04
N TYR A 125 7.79 -8.81 9.35
CA TYR A 125 6.87 -9.46 10.27
C TYR A 125 6.53 -10.89 9.80
N GLU A 126 6.16 -11.05 8.53
CA GLU A 126 5.91 -12.39 7.95
C GLU A 126 7.16 -13.27 7.98
N TRP A 127 8.31 -12.73 7.59
CA TRP A 127 9.57 -13.48 7.67
C TRP A 127 9.89 -13.90 9.11
N VAL A 128 9.73 -13.03 10.10
CA VAL A 128 9.97 -13.34 11.52
C VAL A 128 9.06 -14.46 12.01
N LEU A 129 7.78 -14.47 11.59
CA LEU A 129 6.83 -15.54 11.86
C LEU A 129 7.26 -16.87 11.23
N GLU A 130 7.61 -16.88 9.94
CA GLU A 130 8.10 -18.07 9.22
C GLU A 130 9.37 -18.64 9.88
N GLN A 131 10.20 -17.76 10.42
CA GLN A 131 11.43 -18.08 11.11
C GLN A 131 11.23 -18.58 12.56
N GLY A 132 9.99 -18.60 13.06
CA GLY A 132 9.63 -19.02 14.41
C GLY A 132 10.20 -18.12 15.51
N ILE A 133 10.42 -16.84 15.19
CA ILE A 133 10.92 -15.86 16.15
C ILE A 133 9.72 -15.26 16.90
N VAL A 134 9.83 -15.19 18.23
CA VAL A 134 8.78 -14.66 19.10
C VAL A 134 8.85 -13.14 19.18
N PHE A 135 7.69 -12.49 19.11
CA PHE A 135 7.54 -11.04 19.28
C PHE A 135 7.27 -10.71 20.76
N PRO A 136 7.71 -9.54 21.24
CA PRO A 136 7.05 -8.91 22.38
C PRO A 136 5.57 -8.67 22.05
N ASP A 137 4.67 -8.85 23.03
CA ASP A 137 3.21 -8.77 22.83
C ASP A 137 2.76 -7.47 22.12
N VAL A 138 3.39 -6.33 22.42
CA VAL A 138 3.06 -5.01 21.86
C VAL A 138 3.23 -4.94 20.33
N TYR A 139 4.05 -5.81 19.74
CA TYR A 139 4.29 -5.88 18.30
C TYR A 139 3.74 -7.16 17.67
N ALA A 140 2.90 -7.91 18.40
CA ALA A 140 2.28 -9.12 17.88
C ALA A 140 1.13 -8.84 16.89
N LEU A 141 0.60 -7.61 16.89
CA LEU A 141 -0.47 -7.19 15.97
C LEU A 141 0.00 -7.25 14.52
N ARG A 142 -0.87 -7.77 13.64
CA ARG A 142 -0.53 -8.01 12.24
C ARG A 142 -0.56 -6.69 11.45
N PRO A 143 0.54 -6.26 10.82
CA PRO A 143 0.51 -5.13 9.91
C PRO A 143 -0.28 -5.47 8.64
N LEU A 144 -0.79 -4.45 7.94
CA LEU A 144 -1.32 -4.64 6.59
C LEU A 144 -0.18 -4.96 5.61
N GLY A 145 -0.35 -6.01 4.81
CA GLY A 145 0.61 -6.43 3.80
C GLY A 145 1.00 -5.31 2.84
N LEU A 146 2.30 -5.22 2.50
CA LEU A 146 2.86 -4.15 1.67
C LEU A 146 2.08 -3.97 0.35
N ARG A 147 1.81 -5.07 -0.37
CA ARG A 147 1.10 -5.03 -1.65
C ARG A 147 -0.32 -4.51 -1.52
N PHE A 148 -1.01 -4.88 -0.45
CA PHE A 148 -2.36 -4.38 -0.17
C PHE A 148 -2.31 -2.88 0.09
N THR A 149 -1.37 -2.45 0.94
CA THR A 149 -1.15 -1.05 1.30
C THR A 149 -0.82 -0.20 0.07
N GLU A 150 0.07 -0.65 -0.81
CA GLU A 150 0.40 0.04 -2.07
C GLU A 150 -0.81 0.15 -3.00
N ALA A 151 -1.56 -0.94 -3.20
CA ALA A 151 -2.74 -0.94 -4.05
C ALA A 151 -3.83 0.03 -3.54
N LYS A 152 -4.03 0.09 -2.22
CA LYS A 152 -4.93 1.07 -1.60
C LYS A 152 -4.40 2.49 -1.73
N ASN A 153 -3.12 2.72 -1.49
CA ASN A 153 -2.51 4.05 -1.65
C ASN A 153 -2.63 4.58 -3.08
N VAL A 154 -2.51 3.73 -4.10
CA VAL A 154 -2.79 4.13 -5.49
C VAL A 154 -4.23 4.60 -5.67
N SER A 155 -5.19 3.90 -5.06
CA SER A 155 -6.61 4.25 -5.14
C SER A 155 -6.92 5.55 -4.39
N LEU A 156 -6.34 5.73 -3.21
CA LEU A 156 -6.47 6.94 -2.39
C LEU A 156 -5.82 8.16 -3.07
N ALA A 157 -4.66 7.98 -3.70
CA ALA A 157 -4.00 9.03 -4.47
C ALA A 157 -4.89 9.53 -5.62
N LYS A 158 -5.52 8.62 -6.38
CA LYS A 158 -6.48 9.00 -7.44
C LYS A 158 -7.65 9.81 -6.91
N ALA A 159 -8.24 9.39 -5.78
CA ALA A 159 -9.34 10.11 -5.14
C ALA A 159 -8.93 11.51 -4.68
N ARG A 160 -7.73 11.63 -4.08
CA ARG A 160 -7.15 12.92 -3.66
C ARG A 160 -6.90 13.85 -4.86
N ASP A 161 -6.32 13.33 -5.93
CA ASP A 161 -5.99 14.14 -7.11
C ASP A 161 -7.26 14.60 -7.82
N ALA A 162 -8.32 13.79 -7.87
CA ALA A 162 -9.63 14.19 -8.37
C ALA A 162 -10.25 15.35 -7.55
N LYS A 163 -10.09 15.34 -6.22
CA LYS A 163 -10.55 16.44 -5.35
C LYS A 163 -9.74 17.72 -5.56
N ARG A 164 -8.41 17.61 -5.69
CA ARG A 164 -7.50 18.77 -5.93
C ARG A 164 -7.68 19.39 -7.31
N HIS A 165 -7.92 18.58 -8.33
CA HIS A 165 -8.07 19.02 -9.72
C HIS A 165 -9.52 19.17 -10.17
N GLY A 166 -10.47 19.22 -9.24
CA GLY A 166 -11.89 19.50 -9.50
C GLY A 166 -12.18 20.83 -10.22
N TRP A 167 -11.16 21.68 -10.43
CA TRP A 167 -11.26 22.89 -11.27
C TRP A 167 -10.54 22.81 -12.63
N ILE A 168 -9.78 21.74 -12.93
CA ILE A 168 -8.99 21.64 -14.18
C ILE A 168 -9.47 20.53 -15.13
N ILE A 169 -10.36 19.63 -14.70
CA ILE A 169 -10.90 18.61 -15.61
C ILE A 169 -12.42 18.76 -15.73
N GLN A 170 -12.88 19.73 -16.52
CA GLN A 170 -13.99 19.42 -17.41
C GLN A 170 -13.47 18.36 -18.35
N THR A 171 -13.77 17.09 -18.07
CA THR A 171 -13.65 16.05 -19.08
C THR A 171 -14.60 16.47 -20.19
N GLN A 172 -14.05 17.09 -21.24
CA GLN A 172 -14.67 17.00 -22.54
C GLN A 172 -14.82 15.51 -22.78
N THR A 173 -16.04 15.03 -22.66
CA THR A 173 -16.46 13.75 -23.19
C THR A 173 -16.20 13.89 -24.69
N VAL A 174 -15.03 13.45 -25.14
CA VAL A 174 -14.78 13.29 -26.56
C VAL A 174 -15.78 12.21 -26.99
N LYS A 175 -16.88 12.65 -27.61
CA LYS A 175 -17.78 11.76 -28.34
C LYS A 175 -16.89 10.87 -29.19
N PRO A 176 -17.08 9.53 -29.20
CA PRO A 176 -16.38 8.71 -30.15
C PRO A 176 -16.70 9.25 -31.53
N VAL A 177 -15.69 9.82 -32.20
CA VAL A 177 -15.76 10.05 -33.64
C VAL A 177 -15.97 8.65 -34.20
N ALA A 178 -17.10 8.44 -34.85
CA ALA A 178 -17.35 7.26 -35.66
C ALA A 178 -16.24 7.23 -36.73
N ALA A 179 -15.13 6.57 -36.40
CA ALA A 179 -14.04 6.37 -37.33
C ALA A 179 -14.60 5.51 -38.46
N GLN A 180 -14.68 6.11 -39.65
CA GLN A 180 -14.85 5.40 -40.90
C GLN A 180 -13.80 4.30 -40.95
N ALA A 181 -14.24 3.07 -40.73
CA ALA A 181 -13.44 1.87 -40.81
C ALA A 181 -13.10 1.62 -42.28
N SER A 182 -12.02 2.22 -42.78
CA SER A 182 -11.45 1.86 -44.10
C SER A 182 -9.93 2.06 -44.20
N GLY A 183 -9.28 2.76 -43.26
CA GLY A 183 -7.83 3.03 -43.36
C GLY A 183 -6.90 2.17 -42.48
N PHE A 184 -7.39 1.71 -41.32
CA PHE A 184 -6.50 1.16 -40.28
C PHE A 184 -6.00 -0.27 -40.57
N ALA A 185 -6.81 -1.08 -41.27
CA ALA A 185 -6.41 -2.45 -41.65
C ALA A 185 -5.25 -2.48 -42.67
N ALA A 186 -5.17 -1.48 -43.57
CA ALA A 186 -4.12 -1.41 -44.58
C ALA A 186 -2.75 -1.03 -43.98
N VAL A 187 -2.74 -0.22 -42.91
CA VAL A 187 -1.51 0.19 -42.23
C VAL A 187 -0.92 -0.96 -41.40
N VAL A 188 -1.77 -1.77 -40.77
CA VAL A 188 -1.32 -2.94 -39.99
C VAL A 188 -0.77 -4.04 -40.90
N ALA A 189 -1.42 -4.33 -42.03
CA ALA A 189 -0.93 -5.31 -43.00
C ALA A 189 0.43 -4.92 -43.62
N SER A 190 0.67 -3.62 -43.87
CA SER A 190 1.95 -3.13 -44.40
C SER A 190 3.11 -3.15 -43.37
N LEU A 191 2.80 -3.22 -42.07
CA LEU A 191 3.80 -3.28 -41.00
C LEU A 191 4.24 -4.73 -40.71
N GLU A 192 3.35 -5.70 -40.87
CA GLU A 192 3.68 -7.12 -40.69
C GLU A 192 4.64 -7.65 -41.76
N ASP A 193 4.50 -7.21 -43.02
CA ASP A 193 5.40 -7.60 -44.14
C ASP A 193 6.82 -6.99 -44.04
N ARG A 194 7.01 -5.93 -43.24
CA ARG A 194 8.32 -5.30 -43.04
C ARG A 194 9.14 -5.93 -41.92
N VAL A 195 8.49 -6.64 -40.99
CA VAL A 195 9.15 -7.21 -39.80
C VAL A 195 9.41 -8.71 -39.96
N TYR A 196 8.69 -9.41 -40.86
CA TYR A 196 8.91 -10.83 -41.15
C TYR A 196 8.87 -11.16 -42.66
N PRO A 197 10.00 -11.15 -43.37
CA PRO A 197 10.04 -11.65 -44.75
C PRO A 197 9.82 -13.18 -44.80
N ALA A 198 9.15 -13.62 -45.87
CA ALA A 198 8.40 -14.87 -46.02
C ALA A 198 9.14 -16.23 -45.93
N GLU A 199 10.37 -16.31 -45.42
CA GLU A 199 11.14 -17.57 -45.38
C GLU A 199 11.09 -18.34 -44.04
N SER A 200 10.49 -17.78 -42.99
CA SER A 200 10.39 -18.45 -41.68
C SER A 200 9.02 -19.10 -41.39
N ARG A 201 8.07 -19.09 -42.35
CA ARG A 201 6.72 -19.64 -42.19
C ARG A 201 6.59 -21.16 -42.39
N ARG A 202 7.68 -21.89 -42.70
CA ARG A 202 7.64 -23.34 -42.97
C ARG A 202 7.98 -24.27 -41.79
N VAL A 203 8.23 -23.76 -40.58
CA VAL A 203 8.68 -24.61 -39.45
C VAL A 203 7.67 -24.74 -38.31
N ARG A 204 6.44 -24.18 -38.41
CA ARG A 204 5.45 -24.23 -37.32
C ARG A 204 4.18 -25.07 -37.55
N GLU A 205 4.11 -25.86 -38.63
CA GLU A 205 3.00 -26.81 -38.85
C GLU A 205 3.38 -28.30 -38.67
N PHE A 206 4.55 -28.60 -38.09
CA PHE A 206 4.94 -29.97 -37.72
C PHE A 206 5.51 -30.03 -36.30
N ALA A 207 4.68 -29.77 -35.29
CA ALA A 207 4.89 -30.24 -33.92
C ALA A 207 3.58 -30.09 -33.13
N ALA A 208 2.75 -31.13 -33.24
CA ALA A 208 1.66 -31.59 -32.35
C ALA A 208 0.65 -30.55 -31.82
#